data_AF-A0A2N2AHK4-F1
#
_entry.id   AF-A0A2N2AHK4-F1
#
_cell.length_a   1.000
_cell.length_b   1.000
_cell.length_c   1.000
_cell.angle_alpha   90.00
_cell.angle_beta   90.00
_cell.angle_gamma   90.00
#
_symmetry.space_group_name_H-M   'P 1'
#
loop_
_entity.id
_entity.type
_entity.pdbx_description
1 polymer ?
#
loop_
_entity_poly.entity_id
_entity_poly.type
_entity_poly.pdbx_seq_one_letter_code
_entity_poly.pdbx_strand_id
1 'polypeptide(L)'
;MTGFEVERAWNIVSKYEPDLVSIGIGAKDNSISMEFYERNCKFAKELESLFGVAVGHFEFSLTDPYETGAALIAYIDSHNGNYNTVVAPLNNKLSTIGAGLAAIKNKNIQLCYAQPEAYNAETYSVPDENCYVVDIQINEWEQ
;
A
#
# COMPACT_ATOMS: atom_id res chain seq x y z
N MET A 1 0.10 -0.62 -3.16
CA MET A 1 0.53 0.70 -2.64
C MET A 1 2.01 0.86 -2.95
N THR A 2 2.38 1.83 -3.78
CA THR A 2 3.68 1.82 -4.47
C THR A 2 4.81 2.44 -3.67
N GLY A 3 5.94 1.73 -3.63
CA GLY A 3 7.25 2.30 -3.32
C GLY A 3 7.97 2.68 -4.61
N PHE A 4 9.21 2.22 -4.77
CA PHE A 4 10.07 2.58 -5.91
C PHE A 4 10.70 1.37 -6.65
N GLU A 5 10.24 0.15 -6.39
CA GLU A 5 10.78 -1.10 -6.98
C GLU A 5 9.82 -1.69 -8.03
N VAL A 6 10.06 -1.43 -9.33
CA VAL A 6 9.12 -1.79 -10.42
C VAL A 6 9.01 -3.30 -10.53
N GLU A 7 10.16 -3.99 -10.54
CA GLU A 7 10.24 -5.44 -10.69
C GLU A 7 9.47 -6.17 -9.59
N ARG A 8 9.51 -5.67 -8.35
CA ARG A 8 8.76 -6.23 -7.23
C ARG A 8 7.25 -6.08 -7.42
N ALA A 9 6.78 -4.93 -7.87
CA ALA A 9 5.36 -4.73 -8.19
C ALA A 9 4.92 -5.62 -9.35
N TRP A 10 5.74 -5.71 -10.41
CA TRP A 10 5.48 -6.56 -11.57
C TRP A 10 5.38 -8.04 -11.19
N ASN A 11 6.36 -8.55 -10.43
CA ASN A 11 6.41 -9.93 -9.96
C ASN A 11 5.17 -10.32 -9.14
N ILE A 12 4.61 -9.39 -8.36
CA ILE A 12 3.37 -9.62 -7.61
C ILE A 12 2.19 -9.73 -8.57
N VAL A 13 1.99 -8.73 -9.42
CA VAL A 13 0.86 -8.69 -10.36
C VAL A 13 0.88 -9.93 -11.28
N SER A 14 2.04 -10.30 -11.82
CA SER A 14 2.20 -11.48 -12.68
C SER A 14 1.95 -12.81 -11.98
N LYS A 15 2.16 -12.90 -10.65
CA LYS A 15 1.91 -14.15 -9.89
C LYS A 15 0.46 -14.33 -9.48
N TYR A 16 -0.22 -13.22 -9.16
CA TYR A 16 -1.62 -13.27 -8.74
C TYR A 16 -2.60 -13.23 -9.92
N GLU A 17 -2.15 -12.77 -11.10
CA GLU A 17 -2.96 -12.66 -12.32
C GLU A 17 -4.36 -12.02 -12.06
N PRO A 18 -4.42 -10.82 -11.46
CA PRO A 18 -5.69 -10.23 -11.04
C PRO A 18 -6.52 -9.70 -12.22
N ASP A 19 -7.85 -9.70 -12.08
CA ASP A 19 -8.77 -9.09 -13.05
C ASP A 19 -8.65 -7.55 -13.13
N LEU A 20 -8.28 -6.92 -12.00
CA LEU A 20 -8.14 -5.47 -11.85
C LEU A 20 -6.88 -5.16 -11.04
N VAL A 21 -6.13 -4.14 -11.46
CA VAL A 21 -4.96 -3.64 -10.72
C VAL A 21 -5.24 -2.22 -10.26
N SER A 22 -4.98 -1.94 -8.99
CA SER A 22 -5.09 -0.60 -8.44
C SER A 22 -3.74 -0.12 -7.89
N ILE A 23 -3.39 1.12 -8.21
CA ILE A 23 -2.15 1.75 -7.76
C ILE A 23 -2.46 2.77 -6.66
N GLY A 24 -2.00 2.47 -5.45
CA GLY A 24 -1.98 3.44 -4.36
C GLY A 24 -0.76 4.34 -4.50
N ILE A 25 -0.95 5.65 -4.48
CA ILE A 25 0.08 6.70 -4.58
C ILE A 25 0.20 7.40 -3.21
N GLY A 26 1.43 7.67 -2.76
CA GLY A 26 1.63 8.41 -1.53
C GLY A 26 1.12 9.85 -1.66
N ALA A 27 0.27 10.29 -0.73
CA ALA A 27 -0.34 11.62 -0.77
C ALA A 27 0.71 12.74 -0.79
N LYS A 28 0.44 13.78 -1.58
CA LYS A 28 1.36 14.91 -1.80
C LYS A 28 1.64 15.68 -0.51
N ASP A 29 0.59 15.94 0.27
CA ASP A 29 0.66 16.78 1.46
C ASP A 29 1.48 16.16 2.60
N ASN A 30 1.69 14.84 2.52
CA ASN A 30 2.46 14.05 3.48
C ASN A 30 3.77 13.50 2.90
N SER A 31 4.21 13.99 1.73
CA SER A 31 5.50 13.64 1.13
C SER A 31 6.63 14.49 1.72
N ILE A 32 7.69 13.82 2.16
CA ILE A 32 8.89 14.45 2.77
C ILE A 32 9.54 15.46 1.80
N SER A 33 9.40 15.25 0.49
CA SER A 33 9.77 16.21 -0.54
C SER A 33 8.90 16.09 -1.79
N MET A 34 8.78 17.19 -2.54
CA MET A 34 8.12 17.20 -3.85
C MET A 34 8.79 16.22 -4.83
N GLU A 35 10.11 16.04 -4.73
CA GLU A 35 10.88 15.10 -5.55
C GLU A 35 10.44 13.65 -5.31
N PHE A 36 10.21 13.25 -4.05
CA PHE A 36 9.72 11.90 -3.74
C PHE A 36 8.29 11.68 -4.26
N TYR A 37 7.44 12.69 -4.19
CA TYR A 37 6.09 12.63 -4.76
C TYR A 37 6.14 12.47 -6.28
N GLU A 38 6.90 13.31 -6.98
CA GLU A 38 7.08 13.22 -8.43
C GLU A 38 7.65 11.87 -8.87
N ARG A 39 8.61 11.33 -8.10
CA ARG A 39 9.15 10.00 -8.31
C ARG A 39 8.09 8.91 -8.14
N ASN A 40 7.22 9.01 -7.13
CA ASN A 40 6.13 8.06 -6.90
C ASN A 40 5.07 8.12 -8.02
N CYS A 41 4.73 9.32 -8.50
CA CYS A 41 3.85 9.50 -9.66
C CYS A 41 4.47 8.95 -10.95
N LYS A 42 5.76 9.17 -11.19
CA LYS A 42 6.47 8.62 -12.35
C LYS A 42 6.46 7.10 -12.32
N PHE A 43 6.69 6.53 -11.15
CA PHE A 43 6.64 5.09 -10.91
C PHE A 43 5.24 4.50 -11.15
N ALA A 44 4.20 5.16 -10.67
CA ALA A 44 2.81 4.78 -10.94
C ALA A 44 2.52 4.73 -12.45
N LYS A 45 2.92 5.77 -13.19
CA LYS A 45 2.77 5.81 -14.65
C LYS A 45 3.54 4.71 -15.38
N GLU A 46 4.72 4.35 -14.88
CA GLU A 46 5.51 3.24 -15.44
C GLU A 46 4.76 1.92 -15.24
N LEU A 47 4.23 1.65 -14.05
CA LEU A 47 3.40 0.47 -13.79
C LEU A 47 2.12 0.45 -14.64
N GLU A 48 1.44 1.59 -14.81
CA GLU A 48 0.27 1.70 -15.69
C GLU A 48 0.62 1.26 -17.12
N SER A 49 1.75 1.72 -17.65
CA SER A 49 2.21 1.36 -18.99
C SER A 49 2.57 -0.14 -19.13
N LEU A 50 3.02 -0.77 -18.04
CA LEU A 50 3.42 -2.18 -18.03
C LEU A 50 2.21 -3.12 -17.94
N PHE A 51 1.21 -2.77 -17.14
CA PHE A 51 0.12 -3.69 -16.85
C PHE A 51 -1.01 -3.64 -17.88
N GLY A 52 -1.23 -2.51 -18.56
CA GLY A 52 -2.20 -2.40 -19.67
C GLY A 52 -3.68 -2.68 -19.32
N VAL A 53 -3.96 -3.13 -18.09
CA VAL A 53 -5.29 -3.32 -17.51
C VAL A 53 -5.86 -2.00 -16.99
N ALA A 54 -7.17 -1.97 -16.71
CA ALA A 54 -7.79 -0.80 -16.08
C ALA A 54 -7.14 -0.53 -14.72
N VAL A 55 -6.36 0.56 -14.64
CA VAL A 55 -5.70 0.96 -13.40
C VAL A 55 -6.59 1.94 -12.65
N GLY A 56 -7.03 1.57 -11.46
CA GLY A 56 -7.64 2.51 -10.52
C GLY A 56 -6.60 3.12 -9.59
N HIS A 57 -6.77 4.40 -9.23
CA HIS A 57 -5.84 5.08 -8.30
C HIS A 57 -6.51 5.45 -6.99
N PHE A 58 -5.72 5.45 -5.93
CA PHE A 58 -6.08 6.09 -4.67
C PHE A 58 -4.84 6.70 -4.02
N GLU A 59 -5.06 7.70 -3.17
CA GLU A 59 -3.99 8.28 -2.37
C GLU A 59 -4.03 7.73 -0.94
N PHE A 60 -2.86 7.62 -0.31
CA PHE A 60 -2.75 7.20 1.08
C PHE A 60 -1.69 8.01 1.84
N SER A 61 -1.84 8.08 3.17
CA SER A 61 -0.93 8.82 4.03
C SER A 61 0.43 8.13 4.14
N LEU A 62 1.52 8.91 4.13
CA LEU A 62 2.88 8.39 4.36
C LEU A 62 3.31 8.53 5.82
N THR A 63 2.53 9.23 6.63
CA THR A 63 2.87 9.65 8.00
C THR A 63 1.89 9.14 9.04
N ASP A 64 0.67 8.76 8.64
CA ASP A 64 -0.36 8.22 9.54
C ASP A 64 -0.90 6.85 9.06
N PRO A 65 -0.72 5.77 9.86
CA PRO A 65 -1.21 4.44 9.52
C PRO A 65 -2.74 4.32 9.58
N TYR A 66 -3.43 5.08 10.43
CA TYR A 66 -4.89 5.08 10.51
C TYR A 66 -5.52 5.74 9.29
N GLU A 67 -5.00 6.89 8.86
CA GLU A 67 -5.41 7.54 7.62
C GLU A 67 -5.17 6.62 6.42
N THR A 68 -4.03 5.94 6.38
CA THR A 68 -3.72 4.95 5.34
C THR A 68 -4.76 3.83 5.30
N GLY A 69 -5.07 3.24 6.45
CA GLY A 69 -6.04 2.16 6.53
C GLY A 69 -7.44 2.61 6.14
N ALA A 70 -7.85 3.82 6.55
CA ALA A 70 -9.14 4.40 6.19
C ALA A 70 -9.25 4.67 4.68
N ALA A 71 -8.20 5.23 4.07
CA ALA A 71 -8.16 5.47 2.63
C ALA A 71 -8.25 4.16 1.82
N LEU A 72 -7.54 3.11 2.26
CA LEU A 72 -7.58 1.79 1.63
C LEU A 72 -8.98 1.16 1.72
N ILE A 73 -9.61 1.19 2.90
CA ILE A 73 -10.97 0.66 3.08
C ILE A 73 -11.96 1.44 2.20
N ALA A 74 -11.90 2.78 2.22
CA ALA A 74 -12.79 3.61 1.42
C ALA A 74 -12.67 3.32 -0.09
N TYR A 75 -11.44 3.11 -0.57
CA TYR A 75 -11.19 2.73 -1.96
C TYR A 75 -11.72 1.34 -2.30
N ILE A 76 -11.55 0.35 -1.43
CA ILE A 76 -12.06 -1.00 -1.66
C ILE A 76 -13.61 -0.99 -1.64
N ASP A 77 -14.20 -0.31 -0.67
CA ASP A 77 -15.66 -0.21 -0.51
C ASP A 77 -16.31 0.52 -1.69
N SER A 78 -15.60 1.46 -2.35
CA SER A 78 -16.12 2.13 -3.56
C SER A 78 -16.33 1.16 -4.74
N HIS A 79 -15.81 -0.07 -4.67
CA HIS A 79 -16.03 -1.12 -5.66
C HIS A 79 -17.16 -2.08 -5.27
N ASN A 80 -17.95 -1.75 -4.24
CA ASN A 80 -19.16 -2.45 -3.80
C ASN A 80 -18.97 -3.96 -3.50
N GLY A 81 -17.79 -4.35 -3.01
CA GLY A 81 -17.51 -5.74 -2.63
C GLY A 81 -17.44 -6.73 -3.81
N ASN A 82 -17.31 -6.25 -5.05
CA ASN A 82 -17.25 -7.11 -6.23
C ASN A 82 -15.94 -7.89 -6.37
N TYR A 83 -14.93 -7.61 -5.54
CA TYR A 83 -13.59 -8.17 -5.68
C TYR A 83 -13.03 -8.63 -4.32
N ASN A 84 -12.44 -9.83 -4.32
CA ASN A 84 -11.49 -10.20 -3.28
C ASN A 84 -10.20 -9.41 -3.50
N THR A 85 -9.70 -8.73 -2.46
CA THR A 85 -8.61 -7.76 -2.65
C THR A 85 -7.31 -8.27 -2.04
N VAL A 86 -6.27 -8.42 -2.87
CA VAL A 86 -4.90 -8.62 -2.40
C VAL A 86 -4.20 -7.26 -2.35
N VAL A 87 -3.69 -6.89 -1.17
CA VAL A 87 -2.97 -5.64 -0.95
C VAL A 87 -1.49 -5.93 -0.76
N ALA A 88 -0.68 -5.34 -1.64
CA ALA A 88 0.77 -5.29 -1.51
C ALA A 88 1.22 -3.90 -1.00
N PRO A 89 1.56 -3.75 0.29
CA PRO A 89 2.16 -2.53 0.82
C PRO A 89 3.65 -2.48 0.50
N LEU A 90 4.02 -1.79 -0.59
CA LEU A 90 5.40 -1.74 -1.10
C LEU A 90 6.12 -0.43 -0.80
N ASN A 91 5.51 0.46 -0.01
CA ASN A 91 6.09 1.76 0.36
C ASN A 91 6.74 1.70 1.74
N ASN A 92 6.41 2.61 2.65
CA ASN A 92 7.07 2.75 3.95
C ASN A 92 6.43 1.91 5.06
N LYS A 93 7.10 1.86 6.23
CA LYS A 93 6.67 1.10 7.41
C LYS A 93 5.27 1.51 7.88
N LEU A 94 4.96 2.80 7.92
CA LEU A 94 3.67 3.32 8.41
C LEU A 94 2.52 2.91 7.50
N SER A 95 2.71 3.03 6.19
CA SER A 95 1.70 2.58 5.22
C SER A 95 1.50 1.06 5.26
N THR A 96 2.55 0.30 5.56
CA THR A 96 2.47 -1.15 5.77
C THR A 96 1.65 -1.49 7.02
N ILE A 97 1.86 -0.77 8.13
CA ILE A 97 1.03 -0.90 9.33
C ILE A 97 -0.43 -0.55 9.00
N GLY A 98 -0.67 0.55 8.28
CA GLY A 98 -2.02 0.95 7.88
C GLY A 98 -2.76 -0.10 7.04
N ALA A 99 -2.07 -0.75 6.10
CA ALA A 99 -2.62 -1.89 5.36
C ALA A 99 -2.95 -3.07 6.30
N GLY A 100 -2.08 -3.35 7.28
CA GLY A 100 -2.32 -4.32 8.34
C GLY A 100 -3.60 -4.04 9.15
N LEU A 101 -3.76 -2.80 9.61
CA LEU A 101 -4.93 -2.36 10.36
C LEU A 101 -6.21 -2.45 9.54
N ALA A 102 -6.14 -2.15 8.24
CA ALA A 102 -7.28 -2.31 7.34
C ALA A 102 -7.68 -3.78 7.20
N ALA A 103 -6.71 -4.69 7.03
CA ALA A 103 -6.98 -6.12 6.88
C ALA A 103 -7.58 -6.77 8.15
N ILE A 104 -7.18 -6.30 9.34
CA ILE A 104 -7.79 -6.74 10.60
C ILE A 104 -9.28 -6.37 10.66
N LYS A 105 -9.67 -5.23 10.07
CA LYS A 105 -11.05 -4.72 10.08
C LYS A 105 -11.91 -5.26 8.94
N ASN A 106 -11.31 -5.63 7.80
CA ASN A 106 -12.02 -6.08 6.62
C ASN A 106 -11.46 -7.42 6.12
N LYS A 107 -12.25 -8.49 6.31
CA LYS A 107 -11.88 -9.87 5.96
C LYS A 107 -11.67 -10.12 4.47
N ASN A 108 -12.14 -9.20 3.61
CA ASN A 108 -11.96 -9.30 2.16
C ASN A 108 -10.57 -8.82 1.70
N ILE A 109 -9.76 -8.29 2.63
CA ILE A 109 -8.40 -7.84 2.39
C ILE A 109 -7.41 -8.95 2.77
N GLN A 110 -6.67 -9.43 1.79
CA GLN A 110 -5.53 -10.32 1.98
C GLN A 110 -4.25 -9.52 1.82
N LEU A 111 -3.27 -9.72 2.69
CA LEU A 111 -1.99 -9.03 2.60
C LEU A 111 -0.97 -9.89 1.87
N CYS A 112 -0.26 -9.30 0.92
CA CYS A 112 0.92 -9.88 0.29
C CYS A 112 2.15 -9.07 0.68
N TYR A 113 3.13 -9.73 1.30
CA TYR A 113 4.43 -9.15 1.55
C TYR A 113 5.46 -9.80 0.61
N ALA A 114 5.98 -9.01 -0.32
CA ALA A 114 7.21 -9.37 -1.04
C ALA A 114 8.40 -8.80 -0.28
N GLN A 115 9.52 -9.50 -0.19
CA GLN A 115 10.73 -8.95 0.40
C GLN A 115 11.33 -7.87 -0.53
N PRO A 116 11.85 -6.73 -0.01
CA PRO A 116 12.59 -5.76 -0.83
C PRO A 116 13.86 -6.39 -1.42
N GLU A 117 14.22 -6.02 -2.65
CA GLU A 117 15.41 -6.53 -3.32
C GLU A 117 16.67 -5.78 -2.87
N ALA A 118 16.53 -4.48 -2.61
CA ALA A 118 17.59 -3.65 -2.07
C ALA A 118 17.13 -2.92 -0.80
N TYR A 119 17.91 -3.04 0.27
CA TYR A 119 17.72 -2.23 1.47
C TYR A 119 18.54 -0.94 1.34
N ASN A 120 17.88 0.21 1.39
CA ASN A 120 18.54 1.52 1.44
C ASN A 120 19.20 1.71 2.82
N ALA A 121 20.42 1.22 2.99
CA ALA A 121 21.16 1.31 4.26
C ALA A 121 21.74 2.72 4.51
N GLU A 122 22.04 3.48 3.46
CA GLU A 122 22.76 4.76 3.56
C GLU A 122 21.88 5.93 4.04
N THR A 123 20.58 5.90 3.74
CA THR A 123 19.60 6.94 4.11
C THR A 123 18.51 6.37 5.01
N TYR A 124 18.90 5.45 5.90
CA TYR A 124 17.95 4.78 6.78
C TYR A 124 17.25 5.78 7.70
N SER A 125 15.94 5.58 7.91
CA SER A 125 15.09 6.42 8.76
C SER A 125 15.67 6.57 10.18
N VAL A 126 15.71 7.79 10.69
CA VAL A 126 16.01 8.08 12.09
C VAL A 126 14.74 7.81 12.92
N PRO A 127 14.85 7.20 14.12
CA PRO A 127 13.69 7.04 15.02
C PRO A 127 13.07 8.40 15.40
N ASP A 128 11.75 8.44 15.49
CA ASP A 128 10.98 9.57 15.98
C ASP A 128 10.91 9.53 17.52
N GLU A 129 10.55 10.65 18.15
CA GLU A 129 10.23 10.72 19.58
C GLU A 129 8.85 10.11 19.90
N ASN A 130 8.02 9.92 18.86
CA ASN A 130 6.70 9.35 18.95
C ASN A 130 6.67 7.88 18.49
N CYS A 131 5.81 7.07 19.10
CA CYS A 131 5.57 5.69 18.68
C CYS A 131 4.08 5.39 18.54
N TYR A 132 3.76 4.51 17.59
CA TYR A 132 2.42 3.97 17.42
C TYR A 132 2.27 2.71 18.26
N VAL A 133 1.31 2.71 19.17
CA VAL A 133 0.88 1.53 19.93
C VAL A 133 -0.55 1.21 19.52
N VAL A 134 -0.77 -0.02 19.06
CA VAL A 134 -2.09 -0.47 18.60
C VAL A 134 -2.49 -1.70 19.38
N ASP A 135 -3.62 -1.62 20.06
CA ASP A 135 -4.29 -2.77 20.64
C ASP A 135 -5.08 -3.51 19.57
N ILE A 136 -4.61 -4.70 19.20
CA ILE A 136 -5.30 -5.54 18.22
C ILE A 136 -6.33 -6.39 18.96
N GLN A 137 -7.61 -6.06 18.78
CA GLN A 137 -8.71 -6.90 19.22
C GLN A 137 -8.92 -8.00 18.18
N ILE A 138 -8.41 -9.20 18.45
CA ILE A 138 -8.68 -10.38 17.63
C ILE A 138 -10.01 -10.94 18.09
N ASN A 139 -11.09 -10.63 17.36
CA ASN A 139 -12.34 -11.36 17.55
C ASN A 139 -12.09 -12.81 17.10
N GLU A 140 -12.30 -13.76 18.00
CA GLU A 140 -12.20 -15.18 17.69
C GLU A 140 -13.08 -15.48 16.47
N TRP A 141 -12.47 -16.08 15.45
CA TRP A 141 -13.15 -16.40 14.21
C TRP A 141 -14.08 -17.58 14.51
N GLU A 142 -15.40 -17.37 14.50
CA GLU A 142 -16.37 -18.47 14.55
C GLU A 142 -16.05 -19.43 13.39
N GLN A 143 -15.73 -20.68 13.76
CA GLN A 143 -15.36 -21.79 12.88
C GLN A 143 -16.57 -22.35 12.12
#